data_AF-A0A4S8KZP2-F1
#
_entry.id   AF-A0A4S8KZP2-F1
#
_cell.length_a   1.000
_cell.length_b   1.000
_cell.length_c   1.000
_cell.angle_alpha   90.00
_cell.angle_beta   90.00
_cell.angle_gamma   90.00
#
_symmetry.space_group_name_H-M   'P 1'
#
loop_
_entity.id
_entity.type
_entity.pdbx_description
1 polymer ?
#
loop_
_entity_poly.entity_id
_entity_poly.type
_entity_poly.pdbx_seq_one_letter_code
_entity_poly.pdbx_strand_id
1 'polypeptide(L)'
;MSKAEESTVSQVADTNEAMKRSFRQILEVDEPSSPTSPTSQAPTKSVTLTMPQSSPDMPPRPEFTPFQVPNLCESSPYDGKDFWTYPERYGWIVHAKDACHHVLCPPRLCRHGMGNVEFLEKSETRLVRHPMLSRLDSKPVLASDKVAFLQAWLFFGLLTEVSNLCGLDLDIAAEFIIKDGLVSTTRLNGLPERWYEALARTGRVGDKTLMENILTFARHSCLMLSEEFVSEHTFRFQYTYTECRVLQSLQILVRIIGLHLLLHTYTPGFAATEEEGWEHNRISNSLTWSLYRSEGMDQLSDLARDDLEEQGWCESELDLLGPDELTFASLISRPRIRDHSHCGDVICDAYQTDEATYRTRHVKDGCSCDFVSVETDILTAALSEDKIPKLLITRDLKIQTISEPDYPYIALSHVCMLPLIARSYLVFIDLHLLLQGPMD
;
A
#
# COMPACT_ATOMS: atom_id res chain seq x y z
N MET A 1 -20.42 -27.01 20.15
CA MET A 1 -19.89 -27.25 18.79
C MET A 1 -20.69 -26.50 17.72
N SER A 2 -22.02 -26.44 17.75
CA SER A 2 -22.81 -25.69 16.74
C SER A 2 -22.76 -24.14 16.82
N LYS A 3 -22.38 -23.54 17.96
CA LYS A 3 -22.27 -22.06 18.09
C LYS A 3 -20.93 -21.47 17.60
N ALA A 4 -19.88 -22.29 17.49
CA ALA A 4 -18.58 -21.81 17.03
C ALA A 4 -18.55 -21.70 15.49
N GLU A 5 -19.24 -22.60 14.79
CA GLU A 5 -19.33 -22.60 13.33
C GLU A 5 -20.23 -21.46 12.78
N GLU A 6 -21.28 -21.05 13.52
CA GLU A 6 -22.10 -19.89 13.13
C GLU A 6 -21.37 -18.56 13.27
N SER A 7 -20.44 -18.44 14.24
CA SER A 7 -19.67 -17.21 14.47
C SER A 7 -18.66 -16.95 13.35
N THR A 8 -17.97 -17.99 12.89
CA THR A 8 -16.96 -17.88 11.83
C THR A 8 -17.60 -17.61 10.47
N VAL A 9 -18.80 -18.13 10.20
CA VAL A 9 -19.52 -17.87 8.94
C VAL A 9 -20.07 -16.44 8.88
N SER A 10 -20.48 -15.86 10.02
CA SER A 10 -20.93 -14.45 10.08
C SER A 10 -19.79 -13.47 9.85
N GLN A 11 -18.63 -13.66 10.49
CA GLN A 11 -17.46 -12.78 10.35
C GLN A 11 -16.91 -12.74 8.91
N VAL A 12 -16.98 -13.87 8.19
CA VAL A 12 -16.55 -13.97 6.77
C VAL A 12 -17.56 -13.31 5.82
N ALA A 13 -18.84 -13.25 6.19
CA ALA A 13 -19.86 -12.55 5.40
C ALA A 13 -19.73 -11.02 5.54
N ASP A 14 -19.45 -10.54 6.75
CA ASP A 14 -19.36 -9.10 7.06
C ASP A 14 -18.09 -8.45 6.47
N THR A 15 -16.96 -9.17 6.46
CA THR A 15 -15.71 -8.72 5.78
C THR A 15 -15.89 -8.58 4.27
N ASN A 16 -16.67 -9.44 3.62
CA ASN A 16 -16.95 -9.34 2.19
C ASN A 16 -17.83 -8.12 1.83
N GLU A 17 -18.77 -7.74 2.70
CA GLU A 17 -19.57 -6.52 2.49
C GLU A 17 -18.76 -5.24 2.75
N ALA A 18 -17.86 -5.25 3.74
CA ALA A 18 -16.93 -4.14 3.96
C ALA A 18 -15.98 -3.92 2.76
N MET A 19 -15.45 -5.02 2.21
CA MET A 19 -14.60 -4.97 1.01
C MET A 19 -15.37 -4.46 -0.23
N LYS A 20 -16.62 -4.91 -0.45
CA LYS A 20 -17.48 -4.38 -1.52
C LYS A 20 -17.79 -2.89 -1.38
N ARG A 21 -17.94 -2.37 -0.15
CA ARG A 21 -18.21 -0.95 0.11
C ARG A 21 -16.99 -0.07 -0.19
N SER A 22 -15.81 -0.48 0.25
CA SER A 22 -14.55 0.24 -0.04
C SER A 22 -14.31 0.35 -1.56
N PHE A 23 -14.70 -0.69 -2.32
CA PHE A 23 -14.58 -0.71 -3.78
C PHE A 23 -15.57 0.17 -4.54
N ARG A 24 -16.82 0.30 -4.08
CA ARG A 24 -17.76 1.27 -4.68
C ARG A 24 -17.27 2.71 -4.54
N GLN A 25 -16.57 3.02 -3.46
CA GLN A 25 -16.05 4.36 -3.20
C GLN A 25 -14.89 4.75 -4.12
N ILE A 26 -14.15 3.76 -4.64
CA ILE A 26 -13.08 3.97 -5.64
C ILE A 26 -13.65 4.19 -7.06
N LEU A 27 -14.85 3.68 -7.34
CA LEU A 27 -15.52 3.79 -8.65
C LEU A 27 -16.25 5.13 -8.86
N GLU A 28 -16.42 5.95 -7.82
CA GLU A 28 -17.07 7.28 -7.89
C GLU A 28 -16.05 8.42 -8.12
N VAL A 29 -14.96 8.17 -8.85
CA VAL A 29 -14.16 9.25 -9.44
C VAL A 29 -14.79 9.60 -10.79
N ASP A 30 -15.63 10.64 -10.78
CA ASP A 30 -16.37 11.16 -11.93
C ASP A 30 -15.50 11.30 -13.19
N GLU A 31 -16.02 10.81 -14.33
CA GLU A 31 -15.52 11.18 -15.66
C GLU A 31 -15.66 12.70 -15.86
N PRO A 32 -14.62 13.40 -16.37
CA PRO A 32 -14.76 14.82 -16.69
C PRO A 32 -15.65 14.98 -17.92
N SER A 33 -16.88 15.46 -17.68
CA SER A 33 -17.79 15.92 -18.72
C SER A 33 -17.11 16.96 -19.63
N SER A 34 -17.28 16.78 -20.95
CA SER A 34 -16.62 17.58 -21.98
C SER A 34 -17.02 19.07 -21.90
N PRO A 35 -16.07 20.03 -21.87
CA PRO A 35 -16.41 21.43 -21.87
C PRO A 35 -16.63 21.94 -23.30
N THR A 36 -17.82 22.50 -23.54
CA THR A 36 -18.08 23.37 -24.67
C THR A 36 -17.27 24.65 -24.50
N SER A 37 -16.46 25.01 -25.50
CA SER A 37 -15.58 26.19 -25.46
C SER A 37 -16.35 27.50 -25.42
N PRO A 38 -15.85 28.50 -24.67
CA PRO A 38 -15.60 29.78 -25.29
C PRO A 38 -14.19 30.31 -25.01
N THR A 39 -13.66 30.93 -26.06
CA THR A 39 -12.34 31.56 -26.21
C THR A 39 -12.06 32.60 -25.11
N SER A 40 -10.97 32.41 -24.36
CA SER A 40 -10.29 33.51 -23.67
C SER A 40 -8.82 33.20 -23.50
N GLN A 41 -7.97 34.04 -24.08
CA GLN A 41 -6.51 33.95 -23.99
C GLN A 41 -6.05 34.50 -22.63
N ALA A 42 -5.33 33.68 -21.87
CA ALA A 42 -4.53 34.11 -20.72
C ALA A 42 -3.16 33.38 -20.72
N PRO A 43 -2.09 34.02 -20.22
CA PRO A 43 -0.72 33.67 -20.58
C PRO A 43 -0.20 32.45 -19.81
N THR A 44 0.38 31.51 -20.56
CA THR A 44 1.06 30.31 -20.08
C THR A 44 2.35 30.68 -19.32
N LYS A 45 2.27 30.69 -17.99
CA LYS A 45 3.42 30.38 -17.13
C LYS A 45 3.20 29.02 -16.52
N SER A 46 3.99 28.05 -16.94
CA SER A 46 4.07 26.72 -16.34
C SER A 46 4.50 26.88 -14.88
N VAL A 47 3.56 26.66 -13.96
CA VAL A 47 3.89 26.48 -12.54
C VAL A 47 4.47 25.08 -12.40
N THR A 48 5.79 25.00 -12.20
CA THR A 48 6.46 23.77 -11.79
C THR A 48 5.95 23.42 -10.39
N LEU A 49 5.11 22.39 -10.30
CA LEU A 49 4.76 21.73 -9.04
C LEU A 49 6.04 21.13 -8.47
N THR A 50 6.74 21.92 -7.66
CA THR A 50 7.88 21.44 -6.90
C THR A 50 7.30 20.78 -5.67
N MET A 51 7.31 19.45 -5.62
CA MET A 51 7.05 18.75 -4.37
C MET A 51 7.99 19.31 -3.30
N PRO A 52 7.53 19.56 -2.06
CA PRO A 52 8.39 20.07 -1.01
C PRO A 52 9.52 19.06 -0.85
N GLN A 53 10.73 19.46 -1.24
CA GLN A 53 11.90 18.62 -1.14
C GLN A 53 12.07 18.26 0.34
N SER A 54 12.13 16.96 0.62
CA SER A 54 12.61 16.42 1.88
C SER A 54 13.87 17.17 2.27
N SER A 55 13.93 17.65 3.51
CA SER A 55 15.12 18.31 4.08
C SER A 55 16.39 17.55 3.66
N PRO A 56 17.47 18.22 3.22
CA PRO A 56 18.69 17.56 2.75
C PRO A 56 19.34 16.63 3.78
N ASP A 57 18.97 16.74 5.05
CA ASP A 57 19.46 15.89 6.15
C ASP A 57 18.54 14.70 6.50
N MET A 58 17.37 14.58 5.86
CA MET A 58 16.47 13.45 6.13
C MET A 58 16.80 12.30 5.16
N PRO A 59 17.06 11.08 5.66
CA PRO A 59 17.27 9.94 4.78
C PRO A 59 16.03 9.74 3.88
N PRO A 60 16.21 9.25 2.64
CA PRO A 60 15.09 8.97 1.75
C PRO A 60 14.10 8.04 2.47
N ARG A 61 12.81 8.34 2.33
CA ARG A 61 11.75 7.49 2.87
C ARG A 61 11.90 6.09 2.25
N PRO A 62 11.93 5.01 3.05
CA PRO A 62 12.00 3.66 2.52
C PRO A 62 10.75 3.35 1.68
N GLU A 63 10.89 2.51 0.67
CA GLU A 63 9.79 2.07 -0.19
C GLU A 63 8.71 1.32 0.59
N PHE A 64 9.09 0.64 1.67
CA PHE A 64 8.18 -0.02 2.61
C PHE A 64 8.79 -0.20 4.00
N THR A 65 7.94 -0.47 5.01
CA THR A 65 8.38 -0.80 6.37
C THR A 65 9.03 -2.18 6.41
N PRO A 66 10.35 -2.29 6.68
CA PRO A 66 11.03 -3.56 6.67
C PRO A 66 10.62 -4.44 7.85
N PHE A 67 10.72 -5.75 7.67
CA PHE A 67 10.44 -6.74 8.70
C PHE A 67 11.30 -7.99 8.53
N GLN A 68 11.13 -8.93 9.46
CA GLN A 68 11.85 -10.20 9.47
C GLN A 68 10.84 -11.35 9.41
N VAL A 69 11.22 -12.43 8.75
CA VAL A 69 10.47 -13.69 8.65
C VAL A 69 11.40 -14.87 8.86
N PRO A 70 10.95 -16.04 9.30
CA PRO A 70 11.84 -17.20 9.40
C PRO A 70 12.30 -17.69 8.03
N ASN A 71 13.50 -18.27 8.00
CA ASN A 71 13.99 -19.03 6.85
C ASN A 71 13.40 -20.45 6.86
N LEU A 72 12.16 -20.59 6.39
CA LEU A 72 11.47 -21.87 6.31
C LEU A 72 12.13 -22.84 5.32
N CYS A 73 12.95 -22.35 4.40
CA CYS A 73 13.62 -23.15 3.39
C CYS A 73 15.05 -23.61 3.74
N GLU A 74 15.49 -23.44 4.99
CA GLU A 74 16.86 -23.83 5.41
C GLU A 74 17.20 -25.30 5.12
N SER A 75 16.22 -26.20 5.24
CA SER A 75 16.39 -27.63 4.96
C SER A 75 16.51 -27.96 3.46
N SER A 76 16.08 -27.04 2.60
CA SER A 76 16.00 -27.22 1.16
C SER A 76 16.19 -25.87 0.44
N PRO A 77 17.39 -25.26 0.54
CA PRO A 77 17.64 -23.93 0.01
C PRO A 77 17.68 -23.93 -1.51
N TYR A 78 17.57 -22.74 -2.11
CA TYR A 78 17.82 -22.53 -3.54
C TYR A 78 19.24 -22.99 -3.91
N ASP A 79 19.39 -23.78 -4.97
CA ASP A 79 20.67 -24.38 -5.35
C ASP A 79 21.55 -23.48 -6.24
N GLY A 80 21.10 -22.25 -6.55
CA GLY A 80 21.82 -21.32 -7.40
C GLY A 80 21.95 -21.76 -8.86
N LYS A 81 21.16 -22.77 -9.29
CA LYS A 81 21.11 -23.22 -10.69
C LYS A 81 19.91 -22.57 -11.39
N ASP A 82 19.57 -23.08 -12.57
CA ASP A 82 18.46 -22.57 -13.38
C ASP A 82 17.13 -22.54 -12.59
N PHE A 83 16.52 -21.36 -12.59
CA PHE A 83 15.27 -21.04 -11.90
C PHE A 83 14.09 -21.87 -12.39
N TRP A 84 13.97 -22.09 -13.70
CA TRP A 84 12.80 -22.74 -14.29
C TRP A 84 12.73 -24.23 -13.98
N THR A 85 13.89 -24.87 -13.85
CA THR A 85 14.01 -26.30 -13.54
C THR A 85 14.15 -26.58 -12.04
N TYR A 86 14.23 -25.55 -11.19
CA TYR A 86 14.31 -25.70 -9.73
C TYR A 86 13.16 -26.54 -9.15
N PRO A 87 11.87 -26.30 -9.51
CA PRO A 87 10.77 -27.11 -8.98
C PRO A 87 10.97 -28.62 -9.16
N GLU A 88 11.30 -29.05 -10.39
CA GLU A 88 11.45 -30.47 -10.72
C GLU A 88 12.61 -31.11 -9.95
N ARG A 89 13.73 -30.40 -9.82
CA ARG A 89 14.91 -30.87 -9.05
C ARG A 89 14.58 -31.12 -7.58
N TYR A 90 13.60 -30.39 -7.04
CA TYR A 90 13.17 -30.48 -5.65
C TYR A 90 11.85 -31.25 -5.46
N GLY A 91 11.43 -32.01 -6.48
CA GLY A 91 10.29 -32.90 -6.43
C GLY A 91 8.94 -32.19 -6.48
N TRP A 92 8.88 -31.02 -7.12
CA TRP A 92 7.66 -30.25 -7.37
C TRP A 92 7.30 -30.27 -8.85
N ILE A 93 6.01 -30.35 -9.13
CA ILE A 93 5.41 -30.23 -10.45
C ILE A 93 4.61 -28.93 -10.47
N VAL A 94 4.90 -28.06 -11.43
CA VAL A 94 4.18 -26.81 -11.65
C VAL A 94 3.15 -27.02 -12.74
N HIS A 95 1.87 -26.97 -12.38
CA HIS A 95 0.76 -27.15 -13.34
C HIS A 95 0.40 -25.85 -14.06
N ALA A 96 0.75 -24.74 -13.43
CA ALA A 96 0.40 -23.41 -13.87
C ALA A 96 1.33 -22.91 -14.98
N LYS A 97 0.73 -22.45 -16.08
CA LYS A 97 1.45 -21.78 -17.17
C LYS A 97 0.93 -20.35 -17.29
N ASP A 98 1.84 -19.40 -17.51
CA ASP A 98 1.46 -18.04 -17.88
C ASP A 98 1.02 -18.04 -19.35
N ALA A 99 -0.27 -18.29 -19.59
CA ALA A 99 -0.88 -18.21 -20.90
C ALA A 99 -1.25 -16.75 -21.21
N CYS A 100 -0.26 -15.87 -21.21
CA CYS A 100 -0.47 -14.46 -21.53
C CYS A 100 -0.83 -14.33 -23.03
N HIS A 101 -2.09 -13.96 -23.31
CA HIS A 101 -2.56 -13.80 -24.69
C HIS A 101 -2.22 -12.42 -25.28
N HIS A 102 -2.04 -11.39 -24.45
CA HIS A 102 -1.63 -10.03 -24.89
C HIS A 102 -0.70 -9.38 -23.88
N VAL A 103 0.17 -8.50 -24.38
CA VAL A 103 1.22 -7.78 -23.65
C VAL A 103 0.74 -7.07 -22.36
N LEU A 104 -0.51 -6.58 -22.35
CA LEU A 104 -1.11 -5.86 -21.22
C LEU A 104 -1.94 -6.74 -20.28
N CYS A 105 -2.12 -8.02 -20.59
CA CYS A 105 -2.96 -8.91 -19.81
C CYS A 105 -2.25 -9.35 -18.53
N PRO A 106 -2.91 -9.29 -17.36
CA PRO A 106 -2.38 -9.91 -16.16
C PRO A 106 -2.10 -11.40 -16.39
N PRO A 107 -1.18 -12.01 -15.62
CA PRO A 107 -1.07 -13.46 -15.52
C PRO A 107 -2.46 -14.13 -15.45
N ARG A 108 -2.72 -15.06 -16.39
CA ARG A 108 -3.97 -15.84 -16.56
C ARG A 108 -5.23 -15.11 -17.03
N LEU A 109 -5.33 -13.79 -17.00
CA LEU A 109 -6.57 -13.09 -17.30
C LEU A 109 -6.43 -12.22 -18.56
N CYS A 110 -7.17 -12.55 -19.61
CA CYS A 110 -7.17 -11.75 -20.83
C CYS A 110 -8.08 -10.54 -20.67
N ARG A 111 -7.54 -9.31 -20.60
CA ARG A 111 -8.35 -8.08 -20.53
C ARG A 111 -8.95 -7.66 -21.88
N HIS A 112 -8.46 -8.21 -23.00
CA HIS A 112 -8.88 -7.78 -24.32
C HIS A 112 -10.36 -8.08 -24.57
N GLY A 113 -11.12 -7.04 -24.94
CA GLY A 113 -12.55 -7.15 -25.21
C GLY A 113 -13.46 -7.21 -23.98
N MET A 114 -12.91 -7.14 -22.75
CA MET A 114 -13.71 -7.07 -21.52
C MET A 114 -13.90 -5.61 -21.07
N GLY A 115 -15.12 -5.25 -20.70
CA GLY A 115 -15.38 -4.00 -19.98
C GLY A 115 -14.76 -4.04 -18.57
N ASN A 116 -14.51 -2.88 -17.96
CA ASN A 116 -13.91 -2.81 -16.61
C ASN A 116 -14.73 -3.58 -15.56
N VAL A 117 -16.07 -3.52 -15.63
CA VAL A 117 -16.97 -4.25 -14.72
C VAL A 117 -16.85 -5.76 -14.90
N GLU A 118 -16.88 -6.25 -16.15
CA GLU A 118 -16.76 -7.68 -16.45
C GLU A 118 -15.39 -8.23 -16.03
N PHE A 119 -14.33 -7.43 -16.24
CA PHE A 119 -12.99 -7.77 -15.78
C PHE A 119 -12.92 -7.88 -14.26
N LEU A 120 -13.51 -6.93 -13.53
CA LEU A 120 -13.59 -6.95 -12.07
C LEU A 120 -14.35 -8.20 -11.58
N GLU A 121 -15.56 -8.46 -12.09
CA GLU A 121 -16.34 -9.64 -11.72
C GLU A 121 -15.60 -10.96 -11.97
N LYS A 122 -14.88 -11.08 -13.10
CA LYS A 122 -14.05 -12.27 -13.37
C LYS A 122 -12.80 -12.36 -12.51
N SER A 123 -12.22 -11.22 -12.11
CA SER A 123 -11.09 -11.20 -11.17
C SER A 123 -11.53 -11.53 -9.74
N GLU A 124 -12.78 -11.21 -9.40
CA GLU A 124 -13.37 -11.42 -8.08
C GLU A 124 -13.97 -12.81 -7.89
N THR A 125 -14.45 -13.45 -8.95
CA THR A 125 -15.07 -14.77 -8.86
C THR A 125 -14.06 -15.80 -8.36
N ARG A 126 -14.30 -16.30 -7.14
CA ARG A 126 -13.55 -17.38 -6.47
C ARG A 126 -13.87 -18.73 -7.11
N LEU A 127 -13.58 -18.86 -8.40
CA LEU A 127 -13.73 -20.13 -9.11
C LEU A 127 -12.79 -21.16 -8.49
N VAL A 128 -13.29 -22.39 -8.30
CA VAL A 128 -12.49 -23.53 -7.85
C VAL A 128 -11.24 -23.64 -8.72
N ARG A 129 -10.06 -23.58 -8.10
CA ARG A 129 -8.79 -23.59 -8.82
C ARG A 129 -8.15 -24.97 -8.77
N HIS A 130 -7.69 -25.43 -9.92
CA HIS A 130 -6.82 -26.59 -9.99
C HIS A 130 -5.53 -26.34 -9.20
N PRO A 131 -4.99 -27.38 -8.53
CA PRO A 131 -3.76 -27.24 -7.77
C PRO A 131 -2.66 -26.65 -8.65
N MET A 132 -2.01 -25.58 -8.18
CA MET A 132 -0.92 -24.95 -8.93
C MET A 132 0.37 -25.75 -8.85
N LEU A 133 0.54 -26.44 -7.73
CA LEU A 133 1.68 -27.25 -7.38
C LEU A 133 1.22 -28.65 -6.97
N SER A 134 2.00 -29.66 -7.32
CA SER A 134 1.91 -30.99 -6.71
C SER A 134 3.29 -31.57 -6.47
N ARG A 135 3.39 -32.57 -5.59
CA ARG A 135 4.63 -33.29 -5.36
C ARG A 135 4.84 -34.37 -6.44
N LEU A 136 6.08 -34.56 -6.87
CA LEU A 136 6.48 -35.62 -7.80
C LEU A 136 6.31 -37.01 -7.17
N ASP A 137 6.51 -37.12 -5.86
CA ASP A 137 6.27 -38.35 -5.09
C ASP A 137 4.77 -38.60 -4.80
N SER A 138 3.88 -37.79 -5.36
CA SER A 138 2.42 -37.85 -5.18
C SER A 138 1.94 -37.71 -3.73
N LYS A 139 2.80 -37.29 -2.79
CA LYS A 139 2.36 -36.96 -1.43
C LYS A 139 1.49 -35.71 -1.43
N PRO A 140 0.55 -35.59 -0.48
CA PRO A 140 -0.21 -34.36 -0.31
C PRO A 140 0.74 -33.19 -0.05
N VAL A 141 0.43 -32.04 -0.65
CA VAL A 141 1.14 -30.79 -0.39
C VAL A 141 0.67 -30.24 0.95
N LEU A 142 1.59 -30.02 1.88
CA LEU A 142 1.32 -29.31 3.13
C LEU A 142 1.53 -27.81 2.94
N ALA A 143 0.82 -26.99 3.73
CA ALA A 143 0.97 -25.53 3.70
C ALA A 143 2.43 -25.12 3.97
N SER A 144 3.03 -25.67 5.03
CA SER A 144 4.43 -25.44 5.40
C SER A 144 5.41 -25.81 4.29
N ASP A 145 5.19 -26.95 3.63
CA ASP A 145 6.05 -27.42 2.54
C ASP A 145 5.95 -26.49 1.34
N LYS A 146 4.74 -26.01 1.01
CA LYS A 146 4.49 -25.04 -0.05
C LYS A 146 5.19 -23.72 0.25
N VAL A 147 5.03 -23.15 1.45
CA VAL A 147 5.63 -21.86 1.79
C VAL A 147 7.16 -21.94 1.82
N ALA A 148 7.73 -22.98 2.41
CA ALA A 148 9.17 -23.21 2.40
C ALA A 148 9.72 -23.33 0.96
N PHE A 149 9.05 -24.12 0.11
CA PHE A 149 9.42 -24.27 -1.29
C PHE A 149 9.34 -22.94 -2.05
N LEU A 150 8.24 -22.19 -1.89
CA LEU A 150 8.06 -20.89 -2.54
C LEU A 150 9.08 -19.86 -2.03
N GLN A 151 9.45 -19.88 -0.75
CA GLN A 151 10.51 -19.00 -0.24
C GLN A 151 11.86 -19.31 -0.89
N ALA A 152 12.24 -20.59 -0.98
CA ALA A 152 13.46 -20.97 -1.68
C ALA A 152 13.46 -20.47 -3.12
N TRP A 153 12.37 -20.75 -3.83
CA TRP A 153 12.30 -20.53 -5.27
C TRP A 153 12.06 -19.06 -5.64
N LEU A 154 11.00 -18.46 -5.10
CA LEU A 154 10.52 -17.15 -5.51
C LEU A 154 11.11 -15.99 -4.71
N PHE A 155 11.64 -16.22 -3.50
CA PHE A 155 12.39 -15.18 -2.80
C PHE A 155 13.86 -15.24 -3.22
N PHE A 156 14.56 -16.33 -2.90
CA PHE A 156 16.00 -16.44 -3.15
C PHE A 156 16.33 -16.66 -4.62
N GLY A 157 15.59 -17.54 -5.32
CA GLY A 157 15.81 -17.76 -6.75
C GLY A 157 15.55 -16.51 -7.58
N LEU A 158 14.45 -15.79 -7.31
CA LEU A 158 14.12 -14.57 -8.04
C LEU A 158 15.14 -13.44 -7.78
N LEU A 159 15.57 -13.24 -6.53
CA LEU A 159 16.66 -12.32 -6.20
C LEU A 159 17.94 -12.65 -6.98
N THR A 160 18.28 -13.94 -7.08
CA THR A 160 19.47 -14.42 -7.81
C THR A 160 19.36 -14.09 -9.29
N GLU A 161 18.27 -14.50 -9.94
CA GLU A 161 18.10 -14.33 -11.38
C GLU A 161 18.04 -12.87 -11.80
N VAL A 162 17.22 -12.06 -11.11
CA VAL A 162 17.08 -10.64 -11.46
C VAL A 162 18.39 -9.89 -11.22
N SER A 163 19.12 -10.18 -10.13
CA SER A 163 20.41 -9.55 -9.88
C SER A 163 21.46 -9.94 -10.93
N ASN A 164 21.51 -11.21 -11.32
CA ASN A 164 22.38 -11.69 -12.39
C ASN A 164 22.06 -11.03 -13.74
N LEU A 165 20.77 -10.91 -14.10
CA LEU A 165 20.32 -10.22 -15.30
C LEU A 165 20.72 -8.75 -15.32
N CYS A 166 20.71 -8.11 -14.15
CA CYS A 166 21.12 -6.72 -13.94
C CYS A 166 22.65 -6.54 -13.89
N GLY A 167 23.43 -7.63 -13.78
CA GLY A 167 24.87 -7.56 -13.54
C GLY A 167 25.22 -7.04 -12.14
N LEU A 168 24.32 -7.20 -11.17
CA LEU A 168 24.56 -6.87 -9.77
C LEU A 168 25.07 -8.11 -9.05
N ASP A 169 26.33 -8.08 -8.63
CA ASP A 169 26.89 -9.09 -7.73
C ASP A 169 26.30 -8.90 -6.33
N LEU A 170 25.46 -9.84 -5.91
CA LEU A 170 24.66 -9.76 -4.69
C LEU A 170 24.94 -10.99 -3.83
N ASP A 171 25.55 -10.78 -2.66
CA ASP A 171 25.69 -11.85 -1.67
C ASP A 171 24.38 -11.98 -0.90
N ILE A 172 23.49 -12.82 -1.42
CA ILE A 172 22.14 -13.02 -0.88
C ILE A 172 22.18 -13.50 0.57
N ALA A 173 23.10 -14.41 0.91
CA ALA A 173 23.21 -14.95 2.25
C ALA A 173 23.64 -13.85 3.23
N ALA A 174 24.65 -13.05 2.87
CA ALA A 174 25.13 -11.97 3.72
C ALA A 174 24.14 -10.79 3.85
N GLU A 175 23.34 -10.53 2.82
CA GLU A 175 22.42 -9.39 2.80
C GLU A 175 21.05 -9.68 3.41
N PHE A 176 20.51 -10.88 3.20
CA PHE A 176 19.13 -11.19 3.58
C PHE A 176 19.02 -12.16 4.75
N ILE A 177 20.03 -12.98 5.04
CA ILE A 177 19.98 -13.92 6.18
C ILE A 177 20.68 -13.27 7.37
N ILE A 178 19.92 -13.00 8.43
CA ILE A 178 20.43 -12.47 9.69
C ILE A 178 20.74 -13.60 10.68
N LYS A 179 21.44 -13.27 11.77
CA LYS A 179 21.69 -14.22 12.86
C LYS A 179 20.34 -14.80 13.34
N ASP A 180 20.36 -16.08 13.71
CA ASP A 180 19.21 -16.86 14.20
C ASP A 180 18.27 -17.43 13.11
N GLY A 181 18.70 -17.49 11.85
CA GLY A 181 17.95 -18.16 10.78
C GLY A 181 16.72 -17.39 10.32
N LEU A 182 16.70 -16.08 10.55
CA LEU A 182 15.67 -15.18 10.04
C LEU A 182 16.13 -14.55 8.72
N VAL A 183 15.17 -14.21 7.87
CA VAL A 183 15.32 -13.46 6.63
C VAL A 183 14.83 -12.03 6.86
N SER A 184 15.67 -11.04 6.57
CA SER A 184 15.32 -9.62 6.66
C SER A 184 14.93 -9.06 5.30
N THR A 185 13.82 -8.31 5.25
CA THR A 185 13.42 -7.58 4.03
C THR A 185 14.10 -6.22 3.91
N THR A 186 14.91 -5.79 4.89
CA THR A 186 15.53 -4.45 4.92
C THR A 186 16.30 -4.10 3.65
N ARG A 187 17.05 -5.06 3.09
CA ARG A 187 17.89 -4.86 1.90
C ARG A 187 17.10 -4.84 0.58
N LEU A 188 15.80 -5.06 0.62
CA LEU A 188 14.94 -4.81 -0.54
C LEU A 188 14.70 -3.31 -0.77
N ASN A 189 14.71 -2.49 0.29
CA ASN A 189 14.68 -1.03 0.13
C ASN A 189 15.97 -0.56 -0.56
N GLY A 190 15.85 0.29 -1.58
CA GLY A 190 16.94 0.74 -2.44
C GLY A 190 17.46 -0.31 -3.45
N LEU A 191 16.96 -1.54 -3.41
CA LEU A 191 17.35 -2.57 -4.39
C LEU A 191 16.94 -2.23 -5.84
N PRO A 192 15.75 -1.63 -6.12
CA PRO A 192 15.40 -1.20 -7.47
C PRO A 192 16.45 -0.29 -8.11
N GLU A 193 16.97 0.67 -7.33
CA GLU A 193 17.99 1.62 -7.76
C GLU A 193 19.34 0.92 -7.96
N ARG A 194 19.75 0.03 -7.05
CA ARG A 194 20.99 -0.75 -7.21
C ARG A 194 21.01 -1.59 -8.49
N TRP A 195 19.89 -2.24 -8.82
CA TRP A 195 19.74 -2.96 -10.10
C TRP A 195 19.82 -2.01 -11.30
N TYR A 196 19.13 -0.87 -11.22
CA TYR A 196 19.15 0.14 -12.27
C TYR A 196 20.57 0.72 -12.49
N GLU A 197 21.31 1.04 -11.44
CA GLU A 197 22.68 1.52 -11.49
C GLU A 197 23.67 0.48 -12.04
N ALA A 198 23.47 -0.80 -11.71
CA ALA A 198 24.25 -1.89 -12.30
C ALA A 198 24.06 -1.96 -13.83
N LEU A 199 22.81 -1.78 -14.29
CA LEU A 199 22.50 -1.71 -15.71
C LEU A 199 23.01 -0.43 -16.38
N ALA A 200 22.99 0.69 -15.67
CA ALA A 200 23.54 1.96 -16.17
C ALA A 200 25.04 1.82 -16.46
N ARG A 201 25.79 1.15 -15.58
CA ARG A 201 27.23 0.87 -15.77
C ARG A 201 27.53 0.00 -16.99
N THR A 202 26.58 -0.84 -17.40
CA THR A 202 26.72 -1.73 -18.57
C THR A 202 26.08 -1.17 -19.83
N GLY A 203 25.45 0.02 -19.76
CA GLY A 203 24.76 0.64 -20.90
C GLY A 203 23.47 -0.08 -21.33
N ARG A 204 22.84 -0.84 -20.42
CA ARG A 204 21.66 -1.68 -20.70
C ARG A 204 20.36 -1.13 -20.12
N VAL A 205 20.37 0.09 -19.61
CA VAL A 205 19.14 0.77 -19.16
C VAL A 205 18.20 0.93 -20.35
N GLY A 206 16.92 0.64 -20.13
CA GLY A 206 15.89 0.64 -21.17
C GLY A 206 15.98 -0.50 -22.19
N ASP A 207 16.86 -1.49 -22.00
CA ASP A 207 16.91 -2.71 -22.83
C ASP A 207 15.59 -3.49 -22.67
N LYS A 208 14.72 -3.40 -23.70
CA LYS A 208 13.39 -4.01 -23.68
C LYS A 208 13.43 -5.53 -23.60
N THR A 209 14.44 -6.18 -24.18
CA THR A 209 14.58 -7.64 -24.12
C THR A 209 14.94 -8.08 -22.70
N LEU A 210 15.83 -7.33 -22.03
CA LEU A 210 16.13 -7.55 -20.63
C LEU A 210 14.90 -7.33 -19.74
N MET A 211 14.19 -6.21 -19.94
CA MET A 211 13.00 -5.88 -19.18
C MET A 211 11.93 -6.96 -19.34
N GLU A 212 11.76 -7.51 -20.56
CA GLU A 212 10.83 -8.64 -20.82
C GLU A 212 11.22 -9.90 -20.05
N ASN A 213 12.51 -10.22 -20.01
CA ASN A 213 13.00 -11.36 -19.25
C ASN A 213 12.71 -11.20 -17.76
N ILE A 214 13.02 -10.03 -17.18
CA ILE A 214 12.73 -9.72 -15.77
C ILE A 214 11.22 -9.79 -15.49
N LEU A 215 10.41 -9.19 -16.37
CA LEU A 215 8.95 -9.20 -16.25
C LEU A 215 8.39 -10.64 -16.30
N THR A 216 8.97 -11.52 -17.12
CA THR A 216 8.56 -12.93 -17.21
C THR A 216 8.73 -13.66 -15.89
N PHE A 217 9.86 -13.47 -15.20
CA PHE A 217 10.07 -14.06 -13.86
C PHE A 217 9.10 -13.49 -12.82
N ALA A 218 8.88 -12.18 -12.82
CA ALA A 218 7.97 -11.52 -11.89
C ALA A 218 6.51 -11.95 -12.11
N ARG A 219 6.07 -12.05 -13.37
CA ARG A 219 4.73 -12.54 -13.74
C ARG A 219 4.52 -14.00 -13.33
N HIS A 220 5.52 -14.85 -13.54
CA HIS A 220 5.46 -16.23 -13.07
C HIS A 220 5.38 -16.30 -11.54
N SER A 221 6.05 -15.40 -10.84
CA SER A 221 5.97 -15.31 -9.38
C SER A 221 4.58 -14.87 -8.91
N CYS A 222 3.97 -13.85 -9.53
CA CYS A 222 2.57 -13.49 -9.29
C CYS A 222 1.61 -14.67 -9.52
N LEU A 223 1.88 -15.44 -10.58
CA LEU A 223 1.11 -16.63 -10.89
C LEU A 223 1.20 -17.62 -9.73
N MET A 224 2.41 -18.00 -9.31
CA MET A 224 2.64 -18.93 -8.20
C MET A 224 2.08 -18.45 -6.85
N LEU A 225 1.98 -17.14 -6.67
CA LEU A 225 1.40 -16.50 -5.49
C LEU A 225 -0.10 -16.25 -5.62
N SER A 226 -0.77 -16.76 -6.64
CA SER A 226 -2.22 -16.63 -6.78
C SER A 226 -2.95 -17.60 -5.85
N GLU A 227 -3.89 -17.09 -5.06
CA GLU A 227 -4.55 -17.89 -4.02
C GLU A 227 -5.34 -19.09 -4.57
N GLU A 228 -5.24 -20.24 -3.92
CA GLU A 228 -5.90 -21.48 -4.32
C GLU A 228 -7.16 -21.79 -3.47
N PHE A 229 -8.27 -22.08 -4.15
CA PHE A 229 -9.56 -22.35 -3.53
C PHE A 229 -10.07 -23.76 -3.85
N VAL A 230 -10.63 -24.44 -2.84
CA VAL A 230 -11.36 -25.72 -2.99
C VAL A 230 -12.83 -25.48 -3.32
N SER A 231 -13.39 -24.39 -2.80
CA SER A 231 -14.73 -23.88 -3.07
C SER A 231 -14.72 -22.36 -3.03
N GLU A 232 -15.81 -21.69 -3.42
CA GLU A 232 -15.92 -20.22 -3.39
C GLU A 232 -15.58 -19.59 -2.02
N HIS A 233 -15.66 -20.33 -0.92
CA HIS A 233 -15.42 -19.80 0.43
C HIS A 233 -14.41 -20.62 1.22
N THR A 234 -13.67 -21.52 0.56
CA THR A 234 -12.75 -22.42 1.26
C THR A 234 -11.38 -22.37 0.62
N PHE A 235 -10.42 -21.80 1.36
CA PHE A 235 -9.01 -21.83 1.02
C PHE A 235 -8.52 -23.28 0.95
N ARG A 236 -7.63 -23.56 -0.01
CA ARG A 236 -6.96 -24.86 -0.12
C ARG A 236 -6.00 -25.10 1.05
N PHE A 237 -5.40 -24.03 1.56
CA PHE A 237 -4.42 -24.07 2.63
C PHE A 237 -4.84 -23.11 3.73
N GLN A 238 -4.66 -23.56 4.97
CA GLN A 238 -4.73 -22.73 6.17
C GLN A 238 -3.30 -22.45 6.60
N TYR A 239 -2.94 -21.18 6.65
CA TYR A 239 -1.60 -20.71 6.97
C TYR A 239 -1.56 -20.15 8.38
N THR A 240 -0.41 -20.31 9.02
CA THR A 240 -0.07 -19.60 10.25
C THR A 240 0.30 -18.15 9.95
N TYR A 241 0.24 -17.27 10.96
CA TYR A 241 0.68 -15.87 10.82
C TYR A 241 2.10 -15.76 10.26
N THR A 242 2.98 -16.64 10.71
CA THR A 242 4.37 -16.72 10.26
C THR A 242 4.49 -17.10 8.79
N GLU A 243 3.73 -18.08 8.32
CA GLU A 243 3.71 -18.49 6.91
C GLU A 243 3.14 -17.39 6.00
N CYS A 244 2.07 -16.72 6.43
CA CYS A 244 1.51 -15.56 5.74
C CYS A 244 2.52 -14.42 5.61
N ARG A 245 3.29 -14.13 6.67
CA ARG A 245 4.36 -13.12 6.63
C ARG A 245 5.49 -13.48 5.67
N VAL A 246 5.84 -14.77 5.55
CA VAL A 246 6.77 -15.22 4.51
C VAL A 246 6.16 -14.95 3.13
N LEU A 247 4.93 -15.36 2.85
CA LEU A 247 4.26 -15.09 1.56
C LEU A 247 4.19 -13.58 1.23
N GLN A 248 3.93 -12.73 2.23
CA GLN A 248 3.97 -11.28 2.07
C GLN A 248 5.36 -10.78 1.62
N SER A 249 6.44 -11.35 2.17
CA SER A 249 7.81 -10.98 1.75
C SER A 249 8.09 -11.29 0.28
N LEU A 250 7.52 -12.37 -0.26
CA LEU A 250 7.62 -12.72 -1.67
C LEU A 250 6.86 -11.70 -2.55
N GLN A 251 5.68 -11.26 -2.10
CA GLN A 251 4.91 -10.25 -2.82
C GLN A 251 5.62 -8.89 -2.85
N ILE A 252 6.25 -8.51 -1.73
CA ILE A 252 7.05 -7.27 -1.68
C ILE A 252 8.20 -7.36 -2.68
N LEU A 253 8.91 -8.48 -2.76
CA LEU A 253 9.97 -8.66 -3.76
C LEU A 253 9.45 -8.50 -5.20
N VAL A 254 8.28 -9.04 -5.52
CA VAL A 254 7.65 -8.84 -6.84
C VAL A 254 7.34 -7.35 -7.09
N ARG A 255 6.85 -6.62 -6.08
CA ARG A 255 6.62 -5.16 -6.18
C ARG A 255 7.92 -4.40 -6.37
N ILE A 256 9.00 -4.79 -5.69
CA ILE A 256 10.35 -4.23 -5.84
C ILE A 256 10.87 -4.42 -7.28
N ILE A 257 10.62 -5.57 -7.90
CA ILE A 257 10.93 -5.78 -9.32
C ILE A 257 10.07 -4.89 -10.22
N GLY A 258 8.79 -4.70 -9.89
CA GLY A 258 7.93 -3.74 -10.58
C GLY A 258 8.46 -2.31 -10.53
N LEU A 259 8.90 -1.85 -9.35
CA LEU A 259 9.53 -0.54 -9.18
C LEU A 259 10.81 -0.43 -10.02
N HIS A 260 11.63 -1.47 -10.04
CA HIS A 260 12.83 -1.50 -10.89
C HIS A 260 12.47 -1.34 -12.37
N LEU A 261 11.50 -2.09 -12.88
CA LEU A 261 11.04 -1.96 -14.27
C LEU A 261 10.49 -0.57 -14.58
N LEU A 262 9.81 0.07 -13.63
CA LEU A 262 9.30 1.43 -13.80
C LEU A 262 10.44 2.45 -13.99
N LEU A 263 11.57 2.32 -13.29
CA LEU A 263 12.73 3.21 -13.47
C LEU A 263 13.22 3.24 -14.93
N HIS A 264 13.13 2.12 -15.65
CA HIS A 264 13.47 2.08 -17.07
C HIS A 264 12.52 2.93 -17.92
N THR A 265 11.21 2.87 -17.64
CA THR A 265 10.19 3.62 -18.40
C THR A 265 10.32 5.14 -18.24
N TYR A 266 10.88 5.60 -17.12
CA TYR A 266 11.13 7.02 -16.85
C TYR A 266 12.52 7.49 -17.32
N THR A 267 13.32 6.63 -17.94
CA THR A 267 14.65 7.01 -18.42
C THR A 267 14.55 7.97 -19.62
N PRO A 268 15.31 9.09 -19.64
CA PRO A 268 15.30 10.01 -20.78
C PRO A 268 15.65 9.29 -22.09
N GLY A 269 14.80 9.46 -23.10
CA GLY A 269 14.96 8.81 -24.40
C GLY A 269 14.44 7.38 -24.48
N PHE A 270 13.84 6.84 -23.41
CA PHE A 270 13.07 5.61 -23.50
C PHE A 270 11.84 5.85 -24.37
N ALA A 271 11.71 5.07 -25.45
CA ALA A 271 10.57 5.11 -26.35
C ALA A 271 10.04 3.69 -26.55
N ALA A 272 8.74 3.52 -26.34
CA ALA A 272 8.03 2.28 -26.59
C ALA A 272 6.92 2.52 -27.60
N THR A 273 6.69 1.55 -28.48
CA THR A 273 5.50 1.55 -29.34
C THR A 273 4.28 1.17 -28.52
N GLU A 274 3.10 1.57 -28.98
CA GLU A 274 1.83 1.16 -28.38
C GLU A 274 1.69 -0.37 -28.32
N GLU A 275 2.20 -1.08 -29.34
CA GLU A 275 2.21 -2.54 -29.42
C GLU A 275 3.12 -3.20 -28.37
N GLU A 276 4.26 -2.58 -28.06
CA GLU A 276 5.16 -3.04 -27.00
C GLU A 276 4.62 -2.72 -25.60
N GLY A 277 3.79 -1.70 -25.48
CA GLY A 277 3.05 -1.35 -24.27
C GLY A 277 3.91 -1.09 -23.03
N TRP A 278 5.19 -0.73 -23.15
CA TRP A 278 6.09 -0.48 -22.00
C TRP A 278 5.79 0.84 -21.28
N GLU A 279 4.57 0.96 -20.78
CA GLU A 279 4.10 2.06 -19.93
C GLU A 279 3.83 1.56 -18.51
N HIS A 280 3.60 2.49 -17.59
CA HIS A 280 3.19 2.21 -16.22
C HIS A 280 2.06 1.16 -16.14
N ASN A 281 1.08 1.25 -17.04
CA ASN A 281 -0.06 0.34 -17.08
C ASN A 281 0.32 -1.11 -17.33
N ARG A 282 1.33 -1.40 -18.14
CA ARG A 282 1.74 -2.79 -18.41
C ARG A 282 2.36 -3.43 -17.19
N ILE A 283 3.26 -2.71 -16.51
CA ILE A 283 3.93 -3.19 -15.30
C ILE A 283 2.89 -3.34 -14.19
N SER A 284 2.04 -2.32 -13.99
CA SER A 284 0.97 -2.35 -12.99
C SER A 284 -0.04 -3.48 -13.25
N ASN A 285 -0.53 -3.65 -14.47
CA ASN A 285 -1.47 -4.73 -14.80
C ASN A 285 -0.82 -6.12 -14.69
N SER A 286 0.47 -6.24 -15.03
CA SER A 286 1.17 -7.53 -14.97
C SER A 286 1.50 -7.97 -13.55
N LEU A 287 1.78 -7.02 -12.65
CA LEU A 287 2.35 -7.32 -11.33
C LEU A 287 1.48 -6.88 -10.15
N THR A 288 0.67 -5.84 -10.30
CA THR A 288 -0.10 -5.25 -9.19
C THR A 288 -1.51 -5.85 -9.12
N TRP A 289 -2.20 -5.92 -10.26
CA TRP A 289 -3.56 -6.46 -10.32
C TRP A 289 -3.64 -7.96 -9.97
N SER A 290 -2.62 -8.74 -10.31
CA SER A 290 -2.57 -10.16 -9.94
C SER A 290 -2.34 -10.40 -8.44
N LEU A 291 -1.93 -9.38 -7.68
CA LEU A 291 -1.68 -9.49 -6.24
C LEU A 291 -2.88 -9.08 -5.39
N TYR A 292 -4.01 -8.68 -6.00
CA TYR A 292 -5.22 -8.31 -5.25
C TYR A 292 -5.83 -9.47 -4.45
N ARG A 293 -5.50 -10.72 -4.81
CA ARG A 293 -5.81 -11.95 -4.04
C ARG A 293 -4.62 -12.90 -4.08
N SER A 294 -3.53 -12.44 -3.49
CA SER A 294 -2.33 -13.27 -3.34
C SER A 294 -2.47 -14.22 -2.16
N GLU A 295 -1.88 -15.40 -2.32
CA GLU A 295 -1.88 -16.49 -1.36
C GLU A 295 -1.58 -15.99 0.06
N GLY A 296 -2.50 -16.26 0.99
CA GLY A 296 -2.33 -15.98 2.41
C GLY A 296 -2.58 -14.53 2.82
N MET A 297 -2.92 -13.59 1.92
CA MET A 297 -3.18 -12.19 2.33
C MET A 297 -4.50 -11.99 3.04
N ASP A 298 -5.58 -12.64 2.57
CA ASP A 298 -6.87 -12.60 3.26
C ASP A 298 -6.67 -13.12 4.71
N GLN A 299 -6.00 -14.27 4.86
CA GLN A 299 -5.67 -14.87 6.15
C GLN A 299 -4.70 -14.00 6.99
N LEU A 300 -3.73 -13.33 6.36
CA LEU A 300 -2.80 -12.43 7.06
C LEU A 300 -3.54 -11.26 7.69
N SER A 301 -4.53 -10.70 7.00
CA SER A 301 -5.31 -9.57 7.48
C SER A 301 -6.10 -9.94 8.72
N ASP A 302 -6.75 -11.11 8.71
CA ASP A 302 -7.48 -11.64 9.86
C ASP A 302 -6.52 -11.91 11.04
N LEU A 303 -5.41 -12.60 10.79
CA LEU A 303 -4.44 -12.91 11.86
C LEU A 303 -3.69 -11.67 12.36
N ALA A 304 -3.52 -10.63 11.53
CA ALA A 304 -2.94 -9.36 11.94
C ALA A 304 -3.90 -8.56 12.83
N ARG A 305 -5.22 -8.68 12.62
CA ARG A 305 -6.21 -8.11 13.53
C ARG A 305 -6.07 -8.71 14.92
N ASP A 306 -5.99 -10.04 15.04
CA ASP A 306 -5.79 -10.73 16.33
C ASP A 306 -4.50 -10.25 17.03
N ASP A 307 -3.38 -10.14 16.30
CA ASP A 307 -2.10 -9.65 16.84
C ASP A 307 -2.19 -8.18 17.30
N LEU A 308 -2.90 -7.33 16.55
CA LEU A 308 -3.12 -5.93 16.95
C LEU A 308 -3.97 -5.81 18.21
N GLU A 309 -4.99 -6.65 18.37
CA GLU A 309 -5.78 -6.72 19.60
C GLU A 309 -4.90 -7.12 20.80
N GLU A 310 -4.03 -8.12 20.64
CA GLU A 310 -3.04 -8.51 21.67
C GLU A 310 -2.05 -7.38 21.98
N GLN A 311 -1.68 -6.58 20.98
CA GLN A 311 -0.86 -5.39 21.16
C GLN A 311 -1.61 -4.25 21.89
N GLY A 312 -2.94 -4.34 22.03
CA GLY A 312 -3.80 -3.45 22.78
C GLY A 312 -4.52 -2.41 21.93
N TRP A 313 -4.66 -2.65 20.62
CA TRP A 313 -5.57 -1.88 19.77
C TRP A 313 -7.01 -2.22 20.14
N CYS A 314 -7.91 -1.24 20.02
CA CYS A 314 -9.35 -1.48 20.24
C CYS A 314 -10.11 -1.70 18.94
N GLU A 315 -11.27 -2.34 19.02
CA GLU A 315 -12.12 -2.70 17.87
C GLU A 315 -12.43 -1.50 16.97
N SER A 316 -12.81 -0.36 17.55
CA SER A 316 -13.04 0.87 16.79
C SER A 316 -11.83 1.38 16.00
N GLU A 317 -10.59 1.16 16.46
CA GLU A 317 -9.40 1.52 15.68
C GLU A 317 -9.16 0.52 14.54
N LEU A 318 -9.41 -0.77 14.79
CA LEU A 318 -9.23 -1.84 13.82
C LEU A 318 -10.26 -1.77 12.68
N ASP A 319 -11.48 -1.35 13.00
CA ASP A 319 -12.55 -1.18 12.02
C ASP A 319 -12.39 0.05 11.13
N LEU A 320 -11.50 0.98 11.50
CA LEU A 320 -11.05 2.08 10.63
C LEU A 320 -10.00 1.64 9.61
N LEU A 321 -9.43 0.44 9.76
CA LEU A 321 -8.40 -0.09 8.88
C LEU A 321 -9.01 -1.09 7.89
N GLY A 322 -8.64 -0.95 6.62
CA GLY A 322 -8.93 -2.00 5.64
C GLY A 322 -8.00 -3.21 5.83
N PRO A 323 -8.26 -4.32 5.11
CA PRO A 323 -7.48 -5.55 5.21
C PRO A 323 -5.97 -5.35 4.99
N ASP A 324 -5.61 -4.57 3.97
CA ASP A 324 -4.21 -4.26 3.67
C ASP A 324 -3.58 -3.43 4.79
N GLU A 325 -4.31 -2.43 5.31
CA GLU A 325 -3.83 -1.56 6.39
C GLU A 325 -3.59 -2.31 7.70
N LEU A 326 -4.43 -3.29 8.05
CA LEU A 326 -4.24 -4.13 9.24
C LEU A 326 -2.88 -4.83 9.20
N THR A 327 -2.52 -5.38 8.04
CA THR A 327 -1.24 -6.05 7.86
C THR A 327 -0.07 -5.08 8.10
N PHE A 328 -0.12 -3.87 7.54
CA PHE A 328 0.94 -2.87 7.75
C PHE A 328 0.96 -2.33 9.18
N ALA A 329 -0.21 -2.13 9.79
CA ALA A 329 -0.32 -1.66 11.17
C ALA A 329 0.32 -2.64 12.15
N SER A 330 0.23 -3.95 11.91
CA SER A 330 0.88 -4.97 12.76
C SER A 330 2.41 -4.86 12.81
N LEU A 331 3.03 -4.15 11.84
CA LEU A 331 4.48 -3.89 11.83
C LEU A 331 4.89 -2.70 12.71
N ILE A 332 3.91 -1.92 13.19
CA ILE A 332 4.16 -0.68 13.93
C ILE A 332 4.04 -0.99 15.42
N SER A 333 5.12 -0.76 16.15
CA SER A 333 5.07 -0.85 17.61
C SER A 333 4.22 0.28 18.18
N ARG A 334 3.12 -0.07 18.84
CA ARG A 334 2.27 0.90 19.52
C ARG A 334 2.77 1.17 20.95
N PRO A 335 3.10 2.42 21.30
CA PRO A 335 3.31 2.76 22.70
C PRO A 335 1.96 2.71 23.45
N ARG A 336 1.87 1.90 24.50
CA ARG A 336 0.67 1.74 25.35
C ARG A 336 0.49 2.95 26.27
N ILE A 337 0.14 4.10 25.69
CA ILE A 337 0.06 5.38 26.40
C ILE A 337 -1.27 5.54 27.14
N ARG A 338 -2.37 4.99 26.61
CA ARG A 338 -3.72 5.13 27.17
C ARG A 338 -4.38 3.78 27.36
N ASP A 339 -5.36 3.72 28.26
CA ASP A 339 -6.17 2.53 28.49
C ASP A 339 -7.33 2.47 27.50
N HIS A 340 -7.43 1.35 26.79
CA HIS A 340 -8.45 1.08 25.78
C HIS A 340 -9.55 0.13 26.29
N SER A 341 -9.54 -0.25 27.57
CA SER A 341 -10.50 -1.19 28.17
C SER A 341 -11.97 -0.75 28.10
N HIS A 342 -12.22 0.55 27.88
CA HIS A 342 -13.55 1.15 27.77
C HIS A 342 -13.98 1.45 26.32
N CYS A 343 -13.12 1.22 25.34
CA CYS A 343 -13.46 1.51 23.93
C CYS A 343 -14.56 0.56 23.43
N GLY A 344 -15.46 1.10 22.61
CA GLY A 344 -16.47 0.33 21.90
C GLY A 344 -16.02 -0.06 20.48
N ASP A 345 -16.97 -0.64 19.75
CA ASP A 345 -16.90 -1.02 18.34
C ASP A 345 -16.84 0.21 17.42
N VAL A 346 -17.53 1.30 17.77
CA VAL A 346 -17.58 2.51 16.93
C VAL A 346 -16.69 3.66 17.44
N ILE A 347 -16.43 3.72 18.75
CA ILE A 347 -15.77 4.86 19.37
C ILE A 347 -14.59 4.40 20.23
N CYS A 348 -13.42 4.99 19.95
CA CYS A 348 -12.22 4.85 20.76
C CYS A 348 -12.24 5.86 21.91
N ASP A 349 -12.80 5.46 23.06
CA ASP A 349 -12.91 6.29 24.28
C ASP A 349 -11.56 6.79 24.78
N ALA A 350 -10.51 5.98 24.63
CA ALA A 350 -9.15 6.32 25.05
C ALA A 350 -8.63 7.62 24.41
N TYR A 351 -9.03 7.90 23.16
CA TYR A 351 -8.60 9.09 22.43
C TYR A 351 -9.69 10.14 22.25
N GLN A 352 -10.87 9.95 22.87
CA GLN A 352 -11.82 11.04 22.95
C GLN A 352 -11.31 12.13 23.89
N THR A 353 -11.61 13.37 23.51
CA THR A 353 -11.40 14.50 24.40
C THR A 353 -12.56 14.52 25.39
N ASP A 354 -12.27 14.26 26.66
CA ASP A 354 -13.25 14.48 27.71
C ASP A 354 -13.37 15.98 27.97
N GLU A 355 -14.38 16.61 27.37
CA GLU A 355 -14.67 18.04 27.53
C GLU A 355 -14.85 18.46 29.00
N ALA A 356 -15.19 17.54 29.91
CA ALA A 356 -15.30 17.85 31.33
C ALA A 356 -13.93 18.05 32.00
N THR A 357 -12.89 17.38 31.49
CA THR A 357 -11.53 17.44 32.04
C THR A 357 -10.54 18.18 31.15
N TYR A 358 -10.87 18.38 29.87
CA TYR A 358 -10.05 19.09 28.93
C TYR A 358 -9.84 20.54 29.36
N ARG A 359 -8.57 20.94 29.45
CA ARG A 359 -8.17 22.31 29.73
C ARG A 359 -7.11 22.71 28.72
N THR A 360 -7.43 23.70 27.91
CA THR A 360 -6.48 24.39 27.05
C THR A 360 -5.35 24.96 27.91
N ARG A 361 -4.10 24.52 27.66
CA ARG A 361 -2.92 24.98 28.38
C ARG A 361 -2.17 26.01 27.55
N HIS A 362 -1.68 27.05 28.22
CA HIS A 362 -0.70 27.96 27.63
C HIS A 362 0.65 27.25 27.45
N VAL A 363 1.45 27.72 26.48
CA VAL A 363 2.81 27.20 26.22
C VAL A 363 3.71 27.31 27.47
N LYS A 364 3.49 28.33 28.30
CA LYS A 364 4.20 28.54 29.56
C LYS A 364 3.29 28.26 30.74
N ASP A 365 3.75 27.43 31.66
CA ASP A 365 3.05 27.18 32.92
C ASP A 365 2.91 28.48 33.72
N GLY A 366 1.70 28.74 34.22
CA GLY A 366 1.35 29.95 34.96
C GLY A 366 0.98 31.17 34.10
N CYS A 367 0.97 31.06 32.77
CA CYS A 367 0.46 32.12 31.91
C CYS A 367 -1.07 32.25 32.03
N SER A 368 -1.55 33.49 32.10
CA SER A 368 -2.95 33.87 32.32
C SER A 368 -3.49 34.81 31.25
N CYS A 369 -2.88 34.83 30.06
CA CYS A 369 -3.43 35.58 28.94
C CYS A 369 -4.78 35.01 28.52
N ASP A 370 -5.66 35.88 28.02
CA ASP A 370 -6.97 35.48 27.52
C ASP A 370 -6.85 34.73 26.20
N PHE A 371 -7.79 33.81 25.96
CA PHE A 371 -7.94 33.20 24.64
C PHE A 371 -8.40 34.25 23.65
N VAL A 372 -7.74 34.29 22.50
CA VAL A 372 -8.18 35.09 21.37
C VAL A 372 -9.10 34.23 20.53
N SER A 373 -10.38 34.60 20.45
CA SER A 373 -11.38 33.93 19.63
C SER A 373 -11.91 34.88 18.55
N VAL A 374 -12.45 34.31 17.48
CA VAL A 374 -13.24 35.05 16.50
C VAL A 374 -14.65 35.26 17.05
N GLU A 375 -15.28 36.38 16.69
CA GLU A 375 -16.72 36.57 16.90
C GLU A 375 -17.53 35.58 16.05
N THR A 376 -18.04 34.53 16.69
CA THR A 376 -18.75 33.40 16.06
C THR A 376 -20.00 33.85 15.28
N ASP A 377 -20.66 34.91 15.72
CA ASP A 377 -21.85 35.44 15.05
C ASP A 377 -21.51 36.00 13.67
N ILE A 378 -20.36 36.67 13.53
CA ILE A 378 -19.88 37.23 12.25
C ILE A 378 -19.51 36.10 11.29
N LEU A 379 -18.82 35.05 11.79
CA LEU A 379 -18.52 33.86 10.99
C LEU A 379 -19.78 33.17 10.49
N THR A 380 -20.77 32.99 11.38
CA THR A 380 -22.04 32.34 11.08
C THR A 380 -22.83 33.12 10.04
N ALA A 381 -22.86 34.46 10.17
CA ALA A 381 -23.52 35.33 9.20
C ALA A 381 -22.86 35.23 7.81
N ALA A 382 -21.53 35.28 7.71
CA ALA A 382 -20.82 35.13 6.45
C ALA A 382 -21.09 33.78 5.78
N LEU A 383 -21.07 32.68 6.55
CA LEU A 383 -21.38 31.34 6.04
C LEU A 383 -22.84 31.22 5.59
N SER A 384 -23.79 31.87 6.28
CA SER A 384 -25.21 31.87 5.89
C SER A 384 -25.48 32.58 4.56
N GLU A 385 -24.57 33.45 4.13
CA GLU A 385 -24.59 34.14 2.84
C GLU A 385 -23.79 33.41 1.75
N ASP A 386 -23.42 32.15 1.99
CA ASP A 386 -22.59 31.33 1.08
C ASP A 386 -21.22 31.96 0.76
N LYS A 387 -20.70 32.77 1.69
CA LYS A 387 -19.36 33.39 1.59
C LYS A 387 -18.34 32.58 2.36
N ILE A 388 -17.10 32.63 1.89
CA ILE A 388 -15.94 32.07 2.57
C ILE A 388 -15.44 33.11 3.60
N PRO A 389 -15.59 32.88 4.92
CA PRO A 389 -15.07 33.82 5.91
C PRO A 389 -13.55 33.77 5.96
N LYS A 390 -12.90 34.93 5.85
CA LYS A 390 -11.44 35.06 5.95
C LYS A 390 -11.08 35.66 7.30
N LEU A 391 -10.03 35.14 7.95
CA LEU A 391 -9.56 35.65 9.23
C LEU A 391 -8.19 36.33 9.08
N LEU A 392 -8.11 37.56 9.55
CA LEU A 392 -6.86 38.30 9.70
C LEU A 392 -6.42 38.26 11.15
N ILE A 393 -5.23 37.70 11.39
CA ILE A 393 -4.55 37.81 12.68
C ILE A 393 -3.66 39.05 12.64
N THR A 394 -4.02 40.04 13.43
CA THR A 394 -3.28 41.30 13.56
C THR A 394 -2.01 41.15 14.41
N ARG A 395 -1.12 42.15 14.36
CA ARG A 395 0.13 42.16 15.14
C ARG A 395 -0.10 42.19 16.65
N ASP A 396 -1.22 42.72 17.11
CA ASP A 396 -1.66 42.71 18.50
C ASP A 396 -2.45 41.44 18.86
N LEU A 397 -2.34 40.39 18.04
CA LEU A 397 -2.98 39.10 18.23
C LEU A 397 -4.50 39.19 18.34
N LYS A 398 -5.14 40.16 17.67
CA LYS A 398 -6.61 40.14 17.49
C LYS A 398 -6.96 39.45 16.19
N ILE A 399 -8.06 38.70 16.20
CA ILE A 399 -8.58 38.05 15.00
C ILE A 399 -9.76 38.86 14.47
N GLN A 400 -9.73 39.20 13.18
CA GLN A 400 -10.77 39.97 12.51
C GLN A 400 -11.32 39.19 11.32
N THR A 401 -12.63 39.25 11.09
CA THR A 401 -13.26 38.65 9.91
C THR A 401 -13.22 39.65 8.75
N ILE A 402 -12.73 39.20 7.59
CA ILE A 402 -12.69 39.98 6.35
C ILE A 402 -13.70 39.38 5.37
N SER A 403 -14.57 40.24 4.84
CA SER A 403 -15.61 39.87 3.87
C SER A 403 -15.26 40.19 2.41
N GLU A 404 -14.07 40.74 2.15
CA GLU A 404 -13.63 41.11 0.80
C GLU A 404 -13.35 39.87 -0.07
N PRO A 405 -13.99 39.73 -1.25
CA PRO A 405 -13.88 38.54 -2.09
C PRO A 405 -12.45 38.24 -2.58
N ASP A 406 -11.67 39.29 -2.89
CA ASP A 406 -10.34 39.17 -3.49
C ASP A 406 -9.18 39.24 -2.48
N TYR A 407 -9.50 39.33 -1.18
CA TYR A 407 -8.46 39.36 -0.15
C TYR A 407 -7.64 38.07 -0.19
N PRO A 408 -6.30 38.12 -0.33
CA PRO A 408 -5.44 36.94 -0.40
C PRO A 408 -5.48 36.18 0.92
N TYR A 409 -5.51 34.86 0.87
CA TYR A 409 -5.59 34.03 2.07
C TYR A 409 -4.83 32.71 1.88
N ILE A 410 -4.48 32.08 3.00
CA ILE A 410 -4.02 30.70 3.05
C ILE A 410 -5.17 29.86 3.62
N ALA A 411 -5.52 28.78 2.93
CA ALA A 411 -6.49 27.83 3.44
C ALA A 411 -5.80 26.89 4.44
N LEU A 412 -6.32 26.82 5.66
CA LEU A 412 -5.95 25.81 6.64
C LEU A 412 -7.11 24.82 6.74
N SER A 413 -6.85 23.56 6.43
CA SER A 413 -7.81 22.48 6.64
C SER A 413 -7.35 21.67 7.84
N HIS A 414 -8.14 21.68 8.91
CA HIS A 414 -8.04 20.70 9.97
C HIS A 414 -9.19 19.71 9.79
N VAL A 415 -8.88 18.49 9.35
CA VAL A 415 -9.88 17.41 9.31
C VAL A 415 -10.08 16.94 10.75
N CYS A 416 -11.21 17.30 11.35
CA CYS A 416 -11.68 16.67 12.58
C CYS A 416 -12.57 15.50 12.17
N MET A 417 -12.07 14.26 12.27
CA MET A 417 -12.92 13.08 12.12
C MET A 417 -13.71 12.87 13.42
N LEU A 418 -14.93 13.40 13.47
CA LEU A 418 -15.97 12.99 14.42
C LEU A 418 -16.99 12.14 13.63
N PRO A 419 -17.32 10.91 14.07
CA PRO A 419 -18.31 10.11 13.38
C PRO A 419 -19.69 10.68 13.70
N LEU A 420 -20.49 10.89 12.65
CA LEU A 420 -21.86 11.43 12.61
C LEU A 420 -21.93 12.96 12.46
N ILE A 421 -22.27 13.37 11.23
CA ILE A 421 -22.43 14.73 10.69
C ILE A 421 -21.11 15.33 10.18
N ALA A 422 -20.73 14.94 8.96
CA ALA A 422 -19.78 15.70 8.15
C ALA A 422 -20.37 17.08 7.80
N ARG A 423 -20.01 18.10 8.58
CA ARG A 423 -19.87 19.47 8.10
C ARG A 423 -18.41 19.84 8.26
N SER A 424 -17.69 19.92 7.14
CA SER A 424 -16.34 20.44 7.08
C SER A 424 -16.37 21.90 7.54
N TYR A 425 -15.73 22.22 8.66
CA TYR A 425 -15.47 23.61 9.05
C TYR A 425 -14.10 23.99 8.48
N LEU A 426 -14.10 24.77 7.39
CA LEU A 426 -12.91 25.43 6.89
C LEU A 426 -12.70 26.72 7.67
N VAL A 427 -11.52 26.88 8.28
CA VAL A 427 -11.12 28.10 8.98
C VAL A 427 -9.90 28.66 8.24
N PHE A 428 -10.03 29.85 7.65
CA PHE A 428 -8.99 30.46 6.81
C PHE A 428 -8.22 31.51 7.62
N ILE A 429 -6.91 31.37 7.75
CA ILE A 429 -6.05 32.26 8.55
C ILE A 429 -4.95 32.84 7.67
N ASP A 430 -4.76 34.16 7.68
CA ASP A 430 -3.56 34.80 7.13
C ASP A 430 -2.37 34.70 8.12
N LEU A 431 -1.24 34.17 7.65
CA LEU A 431 -0.04 33.87 8.45
C LEU A 431 1.18 34.72 8.05
N HIS A 432 0.98 35.90 7.47
CA HIS A 432 2.08 36.71 6.94
C HIS A 432 2.95 37.43 8.00
N LEU A 433 2.74 37.23 9.30
CA LEU A 433 3.42 38.01 10.35
C LEU A 433 4.21 37.19 11.40
N LEU A 434 4.26 35.85 11.31
CA LEU A 434 5.06 35.03 12.24
C LEU A 434 6.51 34.78 11.79
N LEU A 435 6.93 35.25 10.62
CA LEU A 435 8.29 35.06 10.07
C LEU A 435 9.20 36.30 10.12
N GLN A 436 8.80 37.38 10.80
CA GLN A 436 9.68 38.50 11.07
C GLN A 436 9.89 38.65 12.58
N GLY A 437 10.94 38.01 13.08
CA GLY A 437 11.47 38.28 14.41
C GLY A 437 11.98 39.73 14.51
N PRO A 438 12.07 40.31 15.71
CA PRO A 438 12.61 41.65 15.88
C PRO A 438 14.12 41.63 15.60
N MET A 439 14.54 42.36 14.57
CA MET A 439 15.85 43.00 14.55
C MET A 439 15.69 44.32 15.31
N ASP A 440 15.91 44.25 16.62
CA ASP A 440 16.68 45.18 17.45
C ASP A 440 16.62 44.77 18.93
#